data_AF-A0A0F9NMS7-F1
#
_entry.id   AF-A0A0F9NMS7-F1
#
_cell.length_a   1.000
_cell.length_b   1.000
_cell.length_c   1.000
_cell.angle_alpha   90.00
_cell.angle_beta   90.00
_cell.angle_gamma   90.00
#
_symmetry.space_group_name_H-M   'P 1'
#
loop_
_entity.id
_entity.type
_entity.pdbx_description
1 polymer ?
#
loop_
_entity_poly.entity_id
_entity_poly.type
_entity_poly.pdbx_seq_one_letter_code
_entity_poly.pdbx_strand_id
1 'polypeptide(L)' 'MNRTNQSTVIKEAINSYLDKGLTDKQDIYTKVVDDLGVPRPTVRRVARDLRTELLDKIKILQSEAPKISEPSKEKDE' A
#
# COMPACT_ATOMS: atom_id res chain seq x y z
N MET A 1 -8.91 -27.31 -7.23
CA MET A 1 -7.87 -26.63 -6.42
C MET A 1 -7.96 -25.14 -6.68
N ASN A 2 -8.65 -24.41 -5.80
CA ASN A 2 -8.65 -22.95 -5.85
C ASN A 2 -7.23 -22.50 -5.49
N ARG A 3 -6.42 -22.18 -6.50
CA ARG A 3 -5.17 -21.44 -6.32
C ARG A 3 -5.57 -20.07 -5.80
N THR A 4 -5.74 -19.94 -4.48
CA THR A 4 -5.75 -18.63 -3.84
C THR A 4 -4.46 -17.95 -4.27
N ASN A 5 -4.57 -16.88 -5.05
CA ASN A 5 -3.40 -16.25 -5.65
C ASN A 5 -2.54 -15.73 -4.49
N GLN A 6 -1.33 -16.27 -4.35
CA GLN A 6 -0.42 -15.95 -3.24
C GLN A 6 -0.22 -14.43 -3.10
N SER A 7 -0.27 -13.69 -4.22
CA SER A 7 -0.25 -12.23 -4.23
C SER A 7 -1.43 -11.62 -3.47
N THR A 8 -2.65 -12.12 -3.69
CA THR A 8 -3.85 -11.65 -3.00
C THR A 8 -3.76 -11.86 -1.49
N VAL A 9 -3.34 -13.05 -1.04
CA VAL A 9 -3.18 -13.36 0.38
C VAL A 9 -2.14 -12.44 1.05
N ILE A 10 -1.02 -12.20 0.37
CA ILE A 10 0.02 -11.28 0.87
C ILE A 10 -0.51 -9.84 0.95
N LYS A 11 -1.27 -9.37 -0.04
CA LYS A 11 -1.88 -8.03 -0.02
C LYS A 11 -2.87 -7.88 1.14
N GLU A 12 -3.72 -8.87 1.36
CA GLU A 12 -4.67 -8.89 2.47
C GLU A 12 -3.96 -8.85 3.81
N ALA A 13 -2.90 -9.64 3.98
CA ALA A 13 -2.09 -9.62 5.21
C ALA A 13 -1.43 -8.25 5.44
N ILE A 14 -0.83 -7.65 4.40
CA ILE A 14 -0.24 -6.31 4.48
C ILE A 14 -1.29 -5.27 4.89
N ASN A 15 -2.46 -5.26 4.24
CA ASN A 15 -3.55 -4.35 4.57
C ASN A 15 -4.03 -4.56 6.01
N SER A 16 -4.21 -5.80 6.45
CA SER A 16 -4.60 -6.09 7.84
C SER A 16 -3.63 -5.47 8.85
N TYR A 17 -2.32 -5.49 8.56
CA TYR A 17 -1.33 -4.86 9.43
C TYR A 17 -1.39 -3.32 9.39
N LEU A 18 -1.60 -2.74 8.21
CA LEU A 18 -1.80 -1.29 8.07
C LEU A 18 -3.07 -0.83 8.79
N ASP A 19 -4.17 -1.58 8.69
CA ASP A 19 -5.45 -1.30 9.35
C ASP A 19 -5.35 -1.42 10.88
N LYS A 20 -4.46 -2.30 11.38
CA LYS A 20 -4.08 -2.38 12.81
C LYS A 20 -3.20 -1.22 13.27
N GLY A 21 -2.84 -0.29 12.38
CA GLY A 21 -2.04 0.89 12.69
C GLY A 21 -0.53 0.67 12.68
N LEU A 22 -0.03 -0.46 12.15
CA LEU A 22 1.41 -0.60 11.95
C LEU A 22 1.87 0.35 10.86
N THR A 23 2.91 1.14 11.16
CA THR A 23 3.50 2.10 10.21
C THR A 23 4.94 1.74 9.83
N ASP A 24 5.60 0.87 10.61
CA ASP A 24 6.94 0.39 10.25
C ASP A 24 6.86 -0.70 9.16
N LYS A 25 7.29 -0.30 7.97
CA LYS A 25 7.38 -1.16 6.79
C LYS A 25 8.19 -2.44 7.02
N GLN A 26 9.29 -2.38 7.77
CA GLN A 26 10.12 -3.58 8.01
C GLN A 26 9.46 -4.52 9.00
N ASP A 27 8.75 -4.00 10.01
CA ASP A 27 7.97 -4.81 10.95
C ASP A 27 6.83 -5.53 10.20
N ILE A 28 6.08 -4.81 9.37
CA ILE A 28 5.03 -5.39 8.52
C ILE A 28 5.60 -6.52 7.65
N TYR A 29 6.75 -6.32 7.01
CA TYR A 29 7.37 -7.36 6.20
C TYR A 29 7.80 -8.57 7.01
N THR A 30 8.34 -8.37 8.21
CA THR A 30 8.72 -9.48 9.10
C THR A 30 7.48 -10.26 9.51
N LYS A 31 6.43 -9.61 9.99
CA LYS A 31 5.18 -10.26 10.42
C LYS A 31 4.48 -11.03 9.29
N VAL A 32 4.45 -10.47 8.08
CA VAL A 32 3.88 -11.18 6.92
C VAL A 32 4.69 -12.41 6.53
N VAL A 33 6.02 -12.37 6.68
CA VAL A 33 6.90 -13.54 6.47
C VAL A 33 6.63 -14.59 7.53
N ASP A 34 6.55 -14.19 8.80
CA ASP A 34 6.34 -15.09 9.93
C ASP A 34 4.97 -15.79 9.86
N ASP A 35 3.91 -15.06 9.49
CA ASP A 35 2.55 -15.59 9.42
C ASP A 35 2.31 -16.50 8.21
N LEU A 36 2.83 -16.11 7.03
CA LEU A 36 2.52 -16.79 5.78
C LEU A 36 3.64 -17.75 5.32
N GLY A 37 4.80 -17.73 5.97
CA GLY A 37 5.97 -18.54 5.60
C GLY A 37 6.55 -18.20 4.22
N VAL A 38 6.22 -17.03 3.66
CA VAL A 38 6.64 -16.63 2.31
C VAL A 38 7.99 -15.92 2.33
N PRO A 39 8.82 -16.01 1.26
CA PRO A 39 10.09 -15.30 1.22
C PRO A 39 9.92 -13.77 1.27
N ARG A 40 10.76 -13.09 2.05
CA ARG A 40 10.78 -11.62 2.15
C ARG A 40 10.91 -10.91 0.79
N PRO A 41 11.68 -11.40 -0.21
CA PRO A 41 11.67 -10.82 -1.56
C PRO A 41 10.29 -10.84 -2.23
N THR A 42 9.51 -11.90 -2.01
CA THR A 42 8.13 -12.02 -2.53
C THR A 42 7.22 -10.98 -1.87
N VAL A 43 7.28 -10.84 -0.54
CA VAL A 43 6.52 -9.80 0.18
C VAL A 43 6.88 -8.41 -0.33
N ARG A 44 8.17 -8.11 -0.50
CA ARG A 44 8.63 -6.82 -1.03
C ARG A 44 8.10 -6.53 -2.43
N ARG A 45 8.04 -7.54 -3.30
CA ARG A 45 7.48 -7.39 -4.65
C ARG A 45 5.99 -7.06 -4.57
N VAL A 46 5.23 -7.87 -3.85
CA VAL A 46 3.77 -7.69 -3.72
C VAL A 46 3.43 -6.36 -3.03
N ALA A 47 4.21 -5.93 -2.04
CA ALA A 47 4.05 -4.61 -1.41
C ALA A 47 4.26 -3.45 -2.39
N ARG A 48 5.19 -3.59 -3.36
CA ARG A 48 5.36 -2.59 -4.43
C ARG A 48 4.15 -2.58 -5.36
N ASP A 49 3.67 -3.75 -5.76
CA ASP A 49 2.49 -3.89 -6.63
C ASP A 49 1.25 -3.26 -5.95
N LEU A 50 1.05 -3.57 -4.67
CA LEU A 50 -0.02 -2.98 -3.85
C LEU A 50 0.08 -1.46 -3.77
N ARG A 51 1.29 -0.92 -3.57
CA ARG A 51 1.51 0.54 -3.57
C ARG A 51 1.10 1.16 -4.91
N THR A 52 1.49 0.57 -6.03
CA THR A 52 1.12 1.07 -7.36
C THR A 52 -0.40 1.09 -7.52
N GLU A 53 -1.07 -0.01 -7.18
CA GLU A 53 -2.53 -0.12 -7.25
C GLU A 53 -3.25 0.93 -6.38
N LEU A 54 -2.74 1.19 -5.17
CA LEU A 54 -3.30 2.22 -4.29
C LEU A 54 -3.10 3.62 -4.85
N LEU A 55 -1.92 3.92 -5.41
CA LEU A 55 -1.65 5.22 -6.04
C LEU A 55 -2.54 5.45 -7.26
N ASP A 56 -2.77 4.42 -8.07
CA ASP A 56 -3.67 4.50 -9.23
C ASP A 56 -5.12 4.77 -8.78
N LYS A 57 -5.59 4.08 -7.73
CA LYS A 57 -6.90 4.35 -7.14
C LYS A 57 -7.01 5.77 -6.58
N ILE A 58 -5.99 6.23 -5.86
CA ILE A 58 -5.93 7.61 -5.34
C ILE A 58 -6.03 8.62 -6.49
N LYS A 59 -5.28 8.40 -7.58
CA LYS A 59 -5.30 9.27 -8.76
C LYS A 59 -6.70 9.37 -9.38
N ILE A 60 -7.41 8.25 -9.52
CA ILE A 60 -8.78 8.22 -10.04
C ILE A 60 -9.72 8.99 -9.10
N LEU A 61 -9.69 8.71 -7.80
CA LEU A 61 -10.56 9.36 -6.81
C LEU A 61 -10.29 10.86 -6.67
N GLN A 62 -9.03 11.28 -6.85
CA GLN A 62 -8.66 12.70 -6.87
C GLN A 62 -9.04 13.40 -8.18
N SER A 63 -9.22 12.67 -9.29
CA SER A 63 -9.54 13.27 -10.58
C SER A 63 -10.96 13.83 -10.68
N GLU A 64 -11.88 13.35 -9.84
CA GLU A 64 -13.27 13.84 -9.74
C GLU A 64 -13.43 15.01 -8.76
N ALA A 65 -12.44 15.26 -7.90
CA ALA A 65 -12.44 16.44 -7.04
C ALA A 65 -11.97 17.66 -7.86
N PRO A 66 -12.71 18.78 -7.91
CA PRO A 66 -12.17 20.02 -8.46
C PRO A 66 -10.86 20.30 -7.71
N LYS A 67 -9.78 20.50 -8.45
CA LYS A 67 -8.48 20.90 -7.89
C LYS A 67 -8.74 22.04 -6.93
N ILE A 68 -8.72 21.77 -5.63
CA ILE A 68 -8.66 22.81 -4.62
C ILE A 68 -7.31 23.47 -4.91
N SER A 69 -7.39 24.62 -5.55
CA SER A 69 -6.27 25.49 -5.86
C SER A 69 -5.36 25.53 -4.64
N GLU A 70 -4.12 25.09 -4.82
CA GLU A 70 -3.06 25.38 -3.87
C GLU A 70 -3.13 26.88 -3.55
N PRO A 71 -3.14 27.30 -2.28
CA PRO A 71 -2.98 28.71 -1.96
C PRO A 71 -1.64 29.13 -2.56
N SER A 72 -1.72 29.99 -3.56
CA SER A 72 -0.56 30.59 -4.19
C SER A 72 0.27 31.20 -3.07
N LYS A 73 1.54 30.80 -2.96
CA LYS A 73 2.48 31.49 -2.08
C LYS A 73 2.52 32.94 -2.56
N GLU A 74 1.82 33.80 -1.85
CA GLU A 74 1.99 35.24 -1.90
C GLU A 74 3.45 35.51 -1.53
N LYS A 75 4.16 36.15 -2.46
CA LYS A 75 5.51 36.63 -2.22
C LYS A 75 5.39 37.73 -1.18
N ASP A 76 5.85 37.48 0.04
CA ASP A 76 6.25 38.57 0.91
C ASP A 76 7.64 39.06 0.51
N GLU A 77 7.72 40.38 0.47
CA GLU A 77 8.75 41.32 0.04
C GLU A 77 10.09 41.19 0.75
#